data_AF-A0A2R3P811-F1
#
_entry.id   AF-A0A2R3P811-F1
#
_cell.length_a   1.000
_cell.length_b   1.000
_cell.length_c   1.000
_cell.angle_alpha   90.00
_cell.angle_beta   90.00
_cell.angle_gamma   90.00
#
_symmetry.space_group_name_H-M   'P 1'
#
loop_
_entity.id
_entity.type
_entity.pdbx_description
1 polymer ?
#
loop_
_entity_poly.entity_id
_entity_poly.type
_entity_poly.pdbx_seq_one_letter_code
_entity_poly.pdbx_strand_id
1 'polypeptide(L)'
;MFEVNKNVDGNYELLKVEENALKENEFYLPSLWKIFFARLTDLIISSLLFLILGFIFKDQAKEGNWIFLFIIFLAALIWNFSYFVLLPYFLNGKTVGKIIFRIKLVKFKASEKLKFKDIFERELWFILLPWCLLYLGNILFLFLMSKYDKTKSSVYLDAGYIIYQLNYWIFLIWNIAIALSIKLQKNHQSSVDMKNKVIVVLEKQNQTKIYKNKSGKSILKETPGKFDDAILEEIGNSEEKEFYNSIQVDKPSLTENLKIEKKNQKQIEQKEKGESHE
;
A
#
# COMPACT_ATOMS: atom_id res chain seq x y z
N MET A 1 32.75 -29.12 37.18
CA MET A 1 32.46 -27.68 37.37
C MET A 1 31.30 -27.35 36.47
N PHE A 2 30.19 -26.93 37.05
CA PHE A 2 28.87 -26.83 36.41
C PHE A 2 28.83 -25.76 35.32
N GLU A 3 28.24 -26.13 34.19
CA GLU A 3 27.74 -25.21 33.15
C GLU A 3 26.62 -24.34 33.72
N VAL A 4 26.65 -23.06 33.36
CA VAL A 4 25.46 -22.20 33.31
C VAL A 4 25.47 -21.54 31.93
N ASN A 5 24.90 -22.25 30.96
CA ASN A 5 24.50 -21.66 29.68
C ASN A 5 23.15 -20.96 29.92
N LYS A 6 23.07 -19.67 29.60
CA LYS A 6 21.86 -18.87 29.78
C LYS A 6 20.75 -19.41 28.87
N ASN A 7 19.83 -20.18 29.46
CA ASN A 7 18.51 -20.43 28.92
C ASN A 7 17.73 -19.11 28.86
N VAL A 8 17.37 -18.67 27.66
CA VAL A 8 16.23 -17.78 27.42
C VAL A 8 15.26 -18.57 26.55
N ASP A 9 14.54 -19.49 27.18
CA ASP A 9 13.35 -20.12 26.61
C ASP A 9 12.15 -19.21 26.82
N GLY A 10 11.29 -19.08 25.81
CA GLY A 10 9.97 -18.49 26.03
C GLY A 10 9.16 -18.01 24.83
N ASN A 11 9.19 -18.72 23.70
CA ASN A 11 8.07 -18.80 22.73
C ASN A 11 7.36 -17.50 22.29
N TYR A 12 7.89 -16.80 21.28
CA TYR A 12 7.08 -16.22 20.19
C TYR A 12 7.85 -16.22 18.85
N GLU A 13 8.68 -17.24 18.65
CA GLU A 13 9.22 -17.53 17.32
C GLU A 13 8.10 -18.10 16.45
N LEU A 14 7.56 -17.23 15.59
CA LEU A 14 6.61 -17.52 14.50
C LEU A 14 7.19 -18.47 13.42
N LEU A 15 8.19 -19.30 13.73
CA LEU A 15 9.06 -19.93 12.74
C LEU A 15 8.58 -21.28 12.17
N LYS A 16 7.39 -21.80 12.52
CA LYS A 16 6.88 -23.07 11.92
C LYS A 16 5.40 -23.09 11.53
N VAL A 17 4.64 -22.05 11.82
CA VAL A 17 3.23 -21.94 11.34
C VAL A 17 3.16 -21.35 9.93
N GLU A 18 4.27 -20.78 9.45
CA GLU A 18 4.33 -19.90 8.28
C GLU A 18 4.64 -20.60 6.93
N GLU A 19 5.26 -21.78 6.88
CA GLU A 19 5.84 -22.22 5.61
C GLU A 19 4.85 -22.79 4.57
N ASN A 20 3.70 -23.33 5.01
CA ASN A 20 2.69 -23.90 4.11
C ASN A 20 1.40 -23.08 4.01
N ALA A 21 1.13 -22.15 4.92
CA ALA A 21 -0.07 -21.31 4.89
C ALA A 21 0.15 -19.93 4.25
N LEU A 22 1.41 -19.46 4.11
CA LEU A 22 1.74 -18.17 3.50
C LEU A 22 2.13 -18.24 2.02
N LYS A 23 2.41 -19.42 1.47
CA LYS A 23 2.79 -19.56 0.05
C LYS A 23 1.67 -19.21 -0.94
N GLU A 24 0.40 -19.25 -0.53
CA GLU A 24 -0.73 -18.89 -1.41
C GLU A 24 -1.20 -17.44 -1.29
N ASN A 25 -0.86 -16.72 -0.20
CA ASN A 25 -1.29 -15.33 -0.01
C ASN A 25 -0.23 -14.51 0.73
N GLU A 26 0.77 -14.03 0.00
CA GLU A 26 1.60 -12.90 0.47
C GLU A 26 0.69 -11.69 0.70
N PHE A 27 0.32 -11.45 1.96
CA PHE A 27 -0.34 -10.21 2.36
C PHE A 27 0.69 -9.10 2.40
N TYR A 28 0.58 -8.14 1.47
CA TYR A 28 1.42 -6.95 1.49
C TYR A 28 0.84 -5.92 2.47
N LEU A 29 1.65 -5.47 3.42
CA LEU A 29 1.27 -4.41 4.35
C LEU A 29 1.16 -3.07 3.60
N PRO A 30 0.02 -2.36 3.66
CA PRO A 30 -0.09 -1.03 3.10
C PRO A 30 0.72 -0.02 3.93
N SER A 31 1.18 1.03 3.25
CA SER A 31 1.77 2.18 3.93
C SER A 31 0.74 2.87 4.83
N LEU A 32 1.19 3.45 5.95
CA LEU A 32 0.33 4.20 6.88
C LEU A 32 -0.47 5.30 6.18
N TRP A 33 0.16 6.03 5.27
CA TRP A 33 -0.49 7.06 4.48
C TRP A 33 -1.67 6.53 3.68
N LYS A 34 -1.53 5.34 3.09
CA LYS A 34 -2.61 4.72 2.32
C LYS A 34 -3.81 4.36 3.20
N ILE A 35 -3.56 3.84 4.40
CA ILE A 35 -4.60 3.55 5.39
C ILE A 35 -5.27 4.86 5.84
N PHE A 36 -4.46 5.89 6.13
CA PHE A 36 -4.93 7.20 6.54
C PHE A 36 -5.83 7.85 5.48
N PHE A 37 -5.40 7.91 4.22
CA PHE A 37 -6.19 8.52 3.15
C PHE A 37 -7.46 7.72 2.82
N ALA A 38 -7.42 6.38 2.91
CA ALA A 38 -8.63 5.58 2.80
C ALA A 38 -9.64 5.95 3.90
N ARG A 39 -9.17 6.13 5.13
CA ARG A 39 -10.01 6.55 6.26
C ARG A 39 -10.52 7.98 6.11
N LEU A 40 -9.68 8.91 5.66
CA LEU A 40 -10.07 10.29 5.39
C LEU A 40 -11.15 10.36 4.32
N THR A 41 -11.01 9.59 3.25
CA THR A 41 -12.01 9.49 2.17
C THR A 41 -13.33 8.96 2.71
N ASP A 42 -13.28 7.90 3.53
CA ASP A 42 -14.47 7.37 4.19
C ASP A 42 -15.17 8.40 5.10
N LEU A 43 -14.41 9.21 5.84
CA LEU A 43 -14.97 10.27 6.68
C LEU A 43 -15.60 11.40 5.85
N ILE A 44 -15.01 11.77 4.72
CA ILE A 44 -15.59 12.76 3.80
C ILE A 44 -16.93 12.22 3.27
N ILE A 45 -16.97 10.98 2.80
CA ILE A 45 -18.19 10.34 2.29
C ILE A 45 -19.25 10.27 3.40
N SER A 46 -18.88 9.87 4.61
CA SER A 46 -19.85 9.81 5.72
C SER A 46 -20.37 11.18 6.12
N SER A 47 -19.53 12.22 6.06
CA SER A 47 -19.89 13.60 6.39
C SER A 47 -20.85 14.23 5.38
N LEU A 48 -20.89 13.74 4.14
CA LEU A 48 -21.73 14.29 3.08
C LEU A 48 -23.23 14.22 3.45
N LEU A 49 -23.66 13.15 4.13
CA LEU A 49 -25.04 13.03 4.61
C LEU A 49 -25.39 14.15 5.58
N PHE A 50 -24.48 14.53 6.48
CA PHE A 50 -24.72 15.61 7.43
C PHE A 50 -24.89 16.96 6.74
N LEU A 51 -24.11 17.20 5.69
CA LEU A 51 -24.24 18.43 4.90
C LEU A 51 -25.61 18.48 4.23
N ILE A 52 -26.06 17.37 3.66
CA ILE A 52 -27.39 17.25 3.04
C ILE A 52 -28.50 17.46 4.08
N LEU A 53 -28.44 16.78 5.23
CA LEU A 53 -29.42 16.93 6.31
C LEU A 53 -29.43 18.36 6.88
N GLY A 54 -28.25 18.96 7.08
CA GLY A 54 -28.12 20.33 7.56
C GLY A 54 -28.71 21.34 6.59
N PHE A 55 -28.63 21.09 5.28
CA PHE A 55 -29.28 21.92 4.27
C PHE A 55 -30.81 21.77 4.29
N ILE A 56 -31.31 20.53 4.33
CA ILE A 56 -32.76 20.23 4.34
C ILE A 56 -33.44 20.80 5.60
N PHE A 57 -32.81 20.66 6.77
CA PHE A 57 -33.38 21.07 8.05
C PHE A 57 -32.94 22.47 8.49
N LYS A 58 -32.32 23.26 7.61
CA LYS A 58 -31.77 24.59 7.93
C LYS A 58 -32.79 25.51 8.59
N ASP A 59 -34.02 25.53 8.10
CA ASP A 59 -35.04 26.44 8.61
C ASP A 59 -35.71 25.93 9.89
N GLN A 60 -35.85 24.61 10.05
CA GLN A 60 -36.44 24.01 11.25
C GLN A 60 -35.47 23.98 12.44
N ALA A 61 -34.16 24.01 12.18
CA ALA A 61 -33.14 24.15 13.22
C ALA A 61 -33.13 25.54 13.86
N LYS A 62 -33.60 26.59 13.16
CA LYS A 62 -33.65 27.98 13.68
C LYS A 62 -34.67 28.14 14.81
N GLU A 63 -35.71 27.30 14.85
CA GLU A 63 -36.79 27.41 15.83
C GLU A 63 -36.42 26.80 17.20
N GLY A 64 -35.16 26.36 17.39
CA GLY A 64 -34.67 25.88 18.68
C GLY A 64 -35.34 24.59 19.16
N ASN A 65 -35.98 23.85 18.25
CA ASN A 65 -36.72 22.64 18.59
C ASN A 65 -35.75 21.44 18.75
N TRP A 66 -35.57 21.04 20.00
CA TRP A 66 -34.71 19.95 20.45
C TRP A 66 -35.01 18.59 19.80
N ILE A 67 -36.26 18.38 19.35
CA ILE A 67 -36.67 17.15 18.68
C ILE A 67 -35.91 16.98 17.36
N PHE A 68 -35.71 18.07 16.60
CA PHE A 68 -34.96 18.00 15.33
C PHE A 68 -33.48 17.69 15.56
N LEU A 69 -32.88 18.22 16.63
CA LEU A 69 -31.51 17.88 17.00
C LEU A 69 -31.39 16.39 17.33
N PHE A 70 -32.37 15.83 18.04
CA PHE A 70 -32.40 14.40 18.34
C PHE A 70 -32.56 13.56 17.07
N ILE A 71 -33.43 13.97 16.14
CA ILE A 71 -33.60 13.29 14.83
C ILE A 71 -32.31 13.32 14.02
N ILE A 72 -31.64 14.48 13.92
CA ILE A 72 -30.37 14.62 13.21
C ILE A 72 -29.30 13.72 13.84
N PHE A 73 -29.21 13.70 15.18
CA PHE A 73 -28.28 12.84 15.90
C PHE A 73 -28.56 11.35 15.68
N LEU A 74 -29.83 10.93 15.72
CA LEU A 74 -30.20 9.54 15.51
C LEU A 74 -29.91 9.11 14.07
N ALA A 75 -30.27 9.94 13.08
CA ALA A 75 -29.97 9.71 11.68
C ALA A 75 -28.45 9.60 11.44
N ALA A 76 -27.68 10.48 12.06
CA ALA A 76 -26.23 10.47 12.05
C ALA A 76 -25.62 9.18 12.61
N LEU A 77 -26.13 8.71 13.74
CA LEU A 77 -25.65 7.48 14.37
C LEU A 77 -25.98 6.26 13.50
N ILE A 78 -27.22 6.17 13.00
CA ILE A 78 -27.66 5.09 12.11
C ILE A 78 -26.82 5.08 10.84
N TRP A 79 -26.55 6.25 10.26
CA TRP A 79 -25.73 6.36 9.05
C TRP A 79 -24.29 5.92 9.29
N ASN A 80 -23.63 6.43 10.33
CA ASN A 80 -22.26 6.03 10.66
C ASN A 80 -22.18 4.54 10.97
N PHE A 81 -23.13 3.99 11.72
CA PHE A 81 -23.21 2.55 11.96
C PHE A 81 -23.37 1.76 10.66
N SER A 82 -24.28 2.19 9.78
CA SER A 82 -24.52 1.52 8.50
C SER A 82 -23.28 1.57 7.60
N TYR A 83 -22.63 2.73 7.51
CA TYR A 83 -21.48 2.93 6.63
C TYR A 83 -20.20 2.25 7.15
N PHE A 84 -19.91 2.36 8.45
CA PHE A 84 -18.65 1.84 9.00
C PHE A 84 -18.75 0.42 9.53
N VAL A 85 -19.94 -0.07 9.90
CA VAL A 85 -20.12 -1.42 10.46
C VAL A 85 -20.80 -2.35 9.46
N LEU A 86 -22.01 -2.00 9.01
CA LEU A 86 -22.79 -2.89 8.13
C LEU A 86 -22.14 -3.04 6.75
N LEU A 87 -21.76 -1.94 6.11
CA LEU A 87 -21.15 -1.97 4.77
C LEU A 87 -19.90 -2.88 4.71
N PRO A 88 -18.87 -2.72 5.57
CA PRO A 88 -17.73 -3.64 5.55
C PRO A 88 -18.08 -5.03 6.05
N TYR A 89 -19.14 -5.23 6.83
CA TYR A 89 -19.61 -6.59 7.13
C TYR A 89 -20.09 -7.31 5.86
N PHE A 90 -20.91 -6.65 5.03
CA PHE A 90 -21.38 -7.22 3.77
C PHE A 90 -20.31 -7.26 2.66
N LEU A 91 -19.36 -6.33 2.67
CA LEU A 91 -18.29 -6.22 1.67
C LEU A 91 -16.96 -6.86 2.11
N ASN A 92 -17.00 -7.84 3.02
CA ASN A 92 -15.83 -8.61 3.46
C ASN A 92 -14.66 -7.72 3.96
N GLY A 93 -14.95 -6.75 4.80
CA GLY A 93 -13.99 -5.84 5.43
C GLY A 93 -13.71 -4.55 4.67
N LYS A 94 -14.43 -4.28 3.57
CA LYS A 94 -14.19 -3.12 2.70
C LYS A 94 -15.25 -2.01 2.88
N THR A 95 -14.78 -0.77 2.98
CA THR A 95 -15.57 0.46 2.85
C THR A 95 -15.26 1.10 1.50
N VAL A 96 -15.99 2.15 1.09
CA VAL A 96 -15.77 2.81 -0.21
C VAL A 96 -14.34 3.34 -0.32
N GLY A 97 -13.82 4.00 0.71
CA GLY A 97 -12.43 4.43 0.77
C GLY A 97 -11.47 3.26 0.65
N LYS A 98 -11.69 2.17 1.40
CA LYS A 98 -10.84 0.97 1.29
C LYS A 98 -10.86 0.36 -0.11
N ILE A 99 -11.98 0.42 -0.83
CA ILE A 99 -12.10 -0.02 -2.23
C ILE A 99 -11.26 0.87 -3.14
N ILE A 100 -11.40 2.19 -3.04
CA ILE A 100 -10.63 3.17 -3.84
C ILE A 100 -9.12 2.93 -3.66
N PHE A 101 -8.69 2.72 -2.42
CA PHE A 101 -7.28 2.47 -2.10
C PHE A 101 -6.88 1.00 -2.20
N ARG A 102 -7.75 0.07 -2.63
CA ARG A 102 -7.43 -1.37 -2.77
C ARG A 102 -6.80 -1.98 -1.51
N ILE A 103 -7.35 -1.64 -0.36
CA ILE A 103 -7.00 -2.24 0.92
C ILE A 103 -8.18 -3.03 1.45
N LYS A 104 -7.91 -4.08 2.21
CA LYS A 104 -8.94 -4.95 2.78
C LYS A 104 -8.61 -5.29 4.23
N LEU A 105 -9.65 -5.43 5.05
CA LEU A 105 -9.52 -5.93 6.41
C LEU A 105 -9.66 -7.47 6.40
N VAL A 106 -8.68 -8.18 6.95
CA VAL A 106 -8.64 -9.65 6.99
C VAL A 106 -8.21 -10.15 8.36
N LYS A 107 -8.54 -11.41 8.69
CA LYS A 107 -7.98 -12.09 9.87
C LYS A 107 -6.55 -12.54 9.57
N PHE A 108 -5.73 -12.63 10.62
CA PHE A 108 -4.37 -13.21 10.49
C PHE A 108 -4.40 -14.66 9.97
N LYS A 109 -5.39 -15.45 10.39
CA LYS A 109 -5.57 -16.82 9.91
C LYS A 109 -6.50 -16.81 8.71
N ALA A 110 -6.04 -17.33 7.58
CA ALA A 110 -6.82 -17.43 6.35
C ALA A 110 -8.11 -18.27 6.50
N SER A 111 -8.11 -19.24 7.41
CA SER A 111 -9.29 -20.05 7.73
C SER A 111 -10.38 -19.30 8.48
N GLU A 112 -10.06 -18.16 9.09
CA GLU A 112 -11.01 -17.38 9.88
C GLU A 112 -11.64 -16.27 9.04
N LYS A 113 -12.98 -16.27 8.99
CA LYS A 113 -13.74 -15.16 8.41
C LYS A 113 -13.83 -14.01 9.41
N LEU A 114 -13.87 -12.80 8.86
CA LEU A 114 -14.10 -11.57 9.63
C LEU A 114 -15.50 -11.63 10.26
N LYS A 115 -15.59 -11.59 11.59
CA LYS A 115 -16.88 -11.61 12.29
C LYS A 115 -17.42 -10.19 12.42
N PHE A 116 -18.74 -10.07 12.49
CA PHE A 116 -19.40 -8.79 12.75
C PHE A 116 -18.84 -8.10 14.00
N LYS A 117 -18.64 -8.85 15.08
CA LYS A 117 -18.07 -8.34 16.35
C LYS A 117 -16.69 -7.70 16.15
N ASP A 118 -15.84 -8.27 15.30
CA ASP A 118 -14.49 -7.73 15.06
C ASP A 118 -14.57 -6.34 14.40
N ILE A 119 -15.48 -6.18 13.45
CA ILE A 119 -15.72 -4.90 12.76
C ILE A 119 -16.36 -3.91 13.72
N PHE A 120 -17.39 -4.35 14.45
CA PHE A 120 -18.12 -3.49 15.37
C PHE A 120 -17.23 -2.94 16.47
N GLU A 121 -16.44 -3.77 17.17
CA GLU A 121 -15.55 -3.31 18.24
C GLU A 121 -14.48 -2.33 17.72
N ARG A 122 -13.95 -2.60 16.53
CA ARG A 122 -12.95 -1.74 15.87
C ARG A 122 -13.53 -0.36 15.55
N GLU A 123 -14.72 -0.32 14.93
CA GLU A 123 -15.35 0.93 14.51
C GLU A 123 -16.03 1.65 15.67
N LEU A 124 -16.42 0.92 16.72
CA LEU A 124 -16.85 1.47 18.00
C LEU A 124 -15.74 2.32 18.61
N TRP A 125 -14.52 1.78 18.68
CA TRP A 125 -13.37 2.48 19.23
C TRP A 125 -12.90 3.67 18.38
N PHE A 126 -12.92 3.53 17.06
CA PHE A 126 -12.39 4.55 16.18
C PHE A 126 -13.35 5.69 15.84
N ILE A 127 -14.66 5.41 15.75
CA ILE A 127 -15.65 6.40 15.27
C ILE A 127 -16.76 6.55 16.28
N LEU A 128 -17.51 5.48 16.58
CA LEU A 128 -18.78 5.65 17.27
C LEU A 128 -18.59 6.23 18.68
N LEU A 129 -17.60 5.76 19.45
CA LEU A 129 -17.35 6.24 20.81
C LEU A 129 -16.88 7.71 20.83
N PRO A 130 -15.87 8.14 20.05
CA PRO A 130 -15.49 9.56 19.95
C PRO A 130 -16.65 10.46 19.55
N TRP A 131 -17.43 10.06 18.53
CA TRP A 131 -18.58 10.82 18.09
C TRP A 131 -19.68 10.88 19.14
N CYS A 132 -20.00 9.76 19.80
CA CYS A 132 -20.98 9.74 20.90
C CYS A 132 -20.58 10.68 22.04
N LEU A 133 -19.31 10.68 22.45
CA LEU A 133 -18.80 11.62 23.46
C LEU A 133 -18.97 13.08 23.00
N LEU A 134 -18.59 13.36 21.74
CA LEU A 134 -18.76 14.69 21.15
C LEU A 134 -20.24 15.14 21.16
N TYR A 135 -21.15 14.25 20.80
CA TYR A 135 -22.58 14.57 20.81
C TYR A 135 -23.14 14.76 22.23
N LEU A 136 -22.73 13.93 23.19
CA LEU A 136 -23.11 14.07 24.59
C LEU A 136 -22.67 15.42 25.16
N GLY A 137 -21.43 15.85 24.90
CA GLY A 137 -20.94 17.16 25.33
C GLY A 137 -21.69 18.32 24.65
N ASN A 138 -22.09 18.17 23.39
CA ASN A 138 -22.90 19.18 22.69
C ASN A 138 -24.33 19.27 23.24
N ILE A 139 -24.95 18.16 23.63
CA ILE A 139 -26.26 18.17 24.30
C ILE A 139 -26.15 18.89 25.65
N LEU A 140 -25.09 18.62 26.42
CA LEU A 140 -24.85 19.30 27.70
C LEU A 140 -24.63 20.81 27.51
N PHE A 141 -23.87 21.20 26.49
CA PHE A 141 -23.69 22.60 26.10
C PHE A 141 -25.02 23.29 25.80
N LEU A 142 -25.86 22.69 24.94
CA LEU A 142 -27.16 23.24 24.60
C LEU A 142 -28.06 23.37 25.84
N PHE A 143 -27.95 22.44 26.78
CA PHE A 143 -28.78 22.45 27.99
C PHE A 143 -28.40 23.62 28.89
N LEU A 144 -27.10 23.91 29.00
CA LEU A 144 -26.59 25.08 29.70
C LEU A 144 -27.00 26.38 29.01
N MET A 145 -26.97 26.42 27.68
CA MET A 145 -27.44 27.59 26.92
C MET A 145 -28.94 27.84 27.08
N SER A 146 -29.76 26.79 27.11
CA SER A 146 -31.20 26.91 27.40
C SER A 146 -31.45 27.44 28.82
N LYS A 147 -30.64 27.04 29.81
CA LYS A 147 -30.70 27.63 31.16
C LYS A 147 -30.24 29.08 31.20
N TYR A 148 -29.19 29.41 30.46
CA TYR A 148 -28.74 30.79 30.29
C TYR A 148 -29.85 31.68 29.72
N ASP A 149 -30.55 31.23 28.68
CA ASP A 149 -31.61 32.04 28.09
C ASP A 149 -32.75 32.39 29.06
N LYS A 150 -33.06 31.47 29.99
CA LYS A 150 -34.08 31.68 31.02
C LYS A 150 -33.62 32.54 32.19
N THR A 151 -32.35 32.40 32.61
CA THR A 151 -31.84 33.01 33.86
C THR A 151 -30.96 34.22 33.63
N LYS A 152 -30.44 34.40 32.41
CA LYS A 152 -29.44 35.41 32.02
C LYS A 152 -28.19 35.48 32.92
N SER A 153 -27.88 34.37 33.61
CA SER A 153 -26.70 34.26 34.47
C SER A 153 -25.45 33.94 33.64
N SER A 154 -24.42 34.79 33.75
CA SER A 154 -23.13 34.62 33.05
C SER A 154 -22.45 33.27 33.36
N VAL A 155 -22.69 32.71 34.55
CA VAL A 155 -22.11 31.43 34.97
C VAL A 155 -22.49 30.29 34.01
N TYR A 156 -23.74 30.26 33.52
CA TYR A 156 -24.17 29.21 32.58
C TYR A 156 -23.57 29.39 31.19
N LEU A 157 -23.33 30.63 30.77
CA LEU A 157 -22.68 30.94 29.50
C LEU A 157 -21.22 30.49 29.54
N ASP A 158 -20.48 30.89 30.57
CA ASP A 158 -19.06 30.55 30.74
C ASP A 158 -18.87 29.04 30.88
N ALA A 159 -19.66 28.39 31.73
CA ALA A 159 -19.64 26.93 31.89
C ALA A 159 -19.97 26.20 30.59
N GLY A 160 -20.97 26.69 29.84
CA GLY A 160 -21.33 26.16 28.53
C GLY A 160 -20.16 26.23 27.55
N TYR A 161 -19.53 27.40 27.41
CA TYR A 161 -18.39 27.59 26.51
C TYR A 161 -17.20 26.69 26.88
N ILE A 162 -16.90 26.56 28.18
CA ILE A 162 -15.84 25.65 28.67
C ILE A 162 -16.15 24.20 28.29
N ILE A 163 -17.39 23.75 28.53
CA ILE A 163 -17.82 22.39 28.18
C ILE A 163 -17.72 22.14 26.68
N TYR A 164 -18.16 23.10 25.87
CA TYR A 164 -18.04 23.04 24.41
C TYR A 164 -16.56 22.86 24.02
N GLN A 165 -15.68 23.74 24.48
CA GLN A 165 -14.26 23.70 24.11
C GLN A 165 -13.57 22.40 24.59
N LEU A 166 -13.81 21.97 25.83
CA LEU A 166 -13.27 20.72 26.37
C LEU A 166 -13.71 19.51 25.55
N ASN A 167 -14.96 19.49 25.11
CA ASN A 167 -15.51 18.41 24.31
C ASN A 167 -14.76 18.22 22.98
N TYR A 168 -14.45 19.31 22.28
CA TYR A 168 -13.64 19.25 21.05
C TYR A 168 -12.19 18.86 21.33
N TRP A 169 -11.61 19.31 22.45
CA TRP A 169 -10.26 18.89 22.84
C TRP A 169 -10.18 17.39 23.13
N ILE A 170 -11.16 16.83 23.85
CA ILE A 170 -11.25 15.38 24.10
C ILE A 170 -11.33 14.63 22.78
N PHE A 171 -12.19 15.08 21.86
CA PHE A 171 -12.32 14.47 20.53
C PHE A 171 -11.01 14.52 19.73
N LEU A 172 -10.32 15.67 19.72
CA LEU A 172 -9.03 15.84 19.04
C LEU A 172 -7.96 14.91 19.62
N ILE A 173 -7.80 14.92 20.95
CA ILE A 173 -6.82 14.10 21.66
C ILE A 173 -7.08 12.62 21.40
N TRP A 174 -8.35 12.20 21.39
CA TRP A 174 -8.72 10.82 21.09
C TRP A 174 -8.26 10.39 19.69
N ASN A 175 -8.51 11.22 18.67
CA ASN A 175 -8.09 10.93 17.30
C ASN A 175 -6.56 10.90 17.15
N ILE A 176 -5.85 11.82 17.82
CA ILE A 176 -4.38 11.82 17.87
C ILE A 176 -3.87 10.55 18.56
N ALA A 177 -4.46 10.16 19.69
CA ALA A 177 -4.08 8.95 20.42
C ALA A 177 -4.25 7.69 19.56
N ILE A 178 -5.36 7.58 18.80
CA ILE A 178 -5.54 6.50 17.82
C ILE A 178 -4.41 6.52 16.79
N ALA A 179 -4.12 7.67 16.16
CA ALA A 179 -3.11 7.77 15.13
C ALA A 179 -1.71 7.40 15.64
N LEU A 180 -1.34 7.86 16.84
CA LEU A 180 -0.09 7.50 17.51
C LEU A 180 -0.03 6.02 17.84
N SER A 181 -1.12 5.44 18.36
CA SER A 181 -1.18 4.00 18.67
C SER A 181 -0.91 3.14 17.45
N ILE A 182 -1.43 3.54 16.28
CA ILE A 182 -1.23 2.82 15.01
C ILE A 182 0.20 3.00 14.50
N LYS A 183 0.75 4.23 14.59
CA LYS A 183 2.10 4.54 14.12
C LYS A 183 3.19 3.82 14.94
N LEU A 184 2.98 3.63 16.24
CA LEU A 184 3.95 2.99 17.12
C LEU A 184 4.02 1.46 16.94
N GLN A 185 3.02 0.84 16.33
CA GLN A 185 2.97 -0.61 16.12
C GLN A 185 3.62 -1.01 14.79
N LYS A 186 4.47 -2.05 14.81
CA LYS A 186 5.22 -2.55 13.63
C LYS A 186 4.33 -2.91 12.44
N ASN A 187 3.12 -3.41 12.70
CA ASN A 187 2.18 -3.87 11.67
C ASN A 187 1.12 -2.81 11.31
N HIS A 188 1.28 -1.57 11.76
CA HIS A 188 0.29 -0.50 11.56
C HIS A 188 -1.12 -0.89 12.06
N GLN A 189 -1.18 -1.61 13.18
CA GLN A 189 -2.41 -2.08 13.81
C GLN A 189 -2.78 -1.16 14.97
N SER A 190 -4.05 -1.16 15.34
CA SER A 190 -4.46 -0.62 16.64
C SER A 190 -4.50 -1.71 17.70
N SER A 191 -4.55 -1.31 18.97
CA SER A 191 -4.74 -2.24 20.09
C SER A 191 -5.99 -3.11 19.95
N VAL A 192 -7.07 -2.57 19.36
CA VAL A 192 -8.30 -3.33 19.11
C VAL A 192 -8.12 -4.34 17.98
N ASP A 193 -7.40 -3.95 16.93
CA ASP A 193 -7.06 -4.85 15.81
C ASP A 193 -6.17 -6.02 16.28
N MET A 194 -5.21 -5.75 17.17
CA MET A 194 -4.37 -6.79 17.79
C MET A 194 -5.20 -7.77 18.62
N LYS A 195 -6.08 -7.27 19.50
CA LYS A 195 -6.97 -8.09 20.34
C LYS A 195 -7.81 -9.04 19.49
N ASN A 196 -8.35 -8.53 18.38
CA ASN A 196 -9.22 -9.28 17.49
C ASN A 196 -8.46 -10.02 16.37
N LYS A 197 -7.12 -9.98 16.35
CA LYS A 197 -6.27 -10.65 15.35
C LYS A 197 -6.63 -10.27 13.92
N VAL A 198 -6.90 -8.99 13.68
CA VAL A 198 -7.31 -8.43 12.39
C VAL A 198 -6.20 -7.54 11.84
N ILE A 199 -5.98 -7.57 10.52
CA ILE A 199 -4.96 -6.78 9.85
C ILE A 199 -5.49 -6.17 8.55
N VAL A 200 -4.98 -4.99 8.21
CA VAL A 200 -5.26 -4.33 6.93
C VAL A 200 -4.19 -4.72 5.93
N VAL A 201 -4.60 -5.23 4.77
CA VAL A 201 -3.71 -5.76 3.73
C VAL A 201 -4.00 -5.09 2.39
N LEU A 202 -2.99 -5.01 1.54
CA LEU A 202 -3.14 -4.66 0.14
C LEU A 202 -3.76 -5.81 -0.63
N GLU A 203 -4.73 -5.50 -1.46
CA GLU A 203 -5.27 -6.48 -2.41
C GLU A 203 -4.27 -6.64 -3.56
N LYS A 204 -3.83 -7.89 -3.82
CA LYS A 204 -3.07 -8.21 -5.03
C LYS A 204 -3.93 -7.78 -6.23
N GLN A 205 -3.32 -7.11 -7.21
CA GLN A 205 -3.99 -6.92 -8.48
C GLN A 205 -4.33 -8.32 -8.99
N ASN A 206 -5.61 -8.59 -9.20
CA ASN A 206 -5.99 -9.63 -10.14
C ASN A 206 -5.30 -9.23 -11.43
N GLN A 207 -4.22 -9.91 -11.78
CA GLN A 207 -3.76 -9.92 -13.15
C GLN A 207 -4.98 -10.43 -13.91
N THR A 208 -5.76 -9.52 -14.49
CA THR A 208 -6.68 -9.89 -15.55
C THR A 208 -5.79 -10.67 -16.48
N LYS A 209 -5.99 -12.00 -16.52
CA LYS A 209 -5.51 -12.81 -17.61
C LYS A 209 -6.24 -12.22 -18.80
N ILE A 210 -5.63 -11.19 -19.39
CA ILE A 210 -5.94 -10.80 -20.75
C ILE A 210 -5.51 -12.05 -21.49
N TYR A 211 -6.45 -12.98 -21.65
CA TYR A 211 -6.41 -13.90 -22.75
C TYR A 211 -6.36 -12.97 -23.95
N LYS A 212 -5.13 -12.65 -24.39
CA LYS A 212 -4.91 -12.18 -25.74
C LYS A 212 -5.57 -13.27 -26.57
N ASN A 213 -6.77 -13.00 -27.07
CA ASN A 213 -7.30 -13.76 -28.18
C ASN A 213 -6.20 -13.70 -29.24
N LYS A 214 -5.45 -14.79 -29.37
CA LYS A 214 -4.65 -15.11 -30.56
C LYS A 214 -5.65 -15.44 -31.67
N SER A 215 -6.51 -14.50 -32.01
CA SER A 215 -7.39 -14.55 -33.17
C SER A 215 -7.87 -13.12 -33.40
N GLY A 216 -7.27 -12.45 -34.38
CA GLY A 216 -7.68 -11.09 -34.73
C GLY A 216 -6.59 -10.18 -35.27
N LYS A 217 -5.36 -10.64 -35.44
CA LYS A 217 -4.42 -9.99 -36.37
C LYS A 217 -3.91 -11.03 -37.33
N SER A 218 -4.37 -10.94 -38.58
CA SER A 218 -3.71 -11.52 -39.75
C SER A 218 -2.35 -10.83 -39.90
N ILE A 219 -1.41 -11.20 -39.04
CA ILE A 219 -0.01 -10.89 -39.24
C ILE A 219 0.41 -11.81 -40.38
N LEU A 220 0.65 -11.23 -41.55
CA LEU A 220 1.25 -11.96 -42.67
C LEU A 220 2.49 -12.69 -42.13
N LYS A 221 2.56 -14.00 -42.39
CA LYS A 221 3.63 -14.88 -41.88
C LYS A 221 5.02 -14.31 -42.19
N GLU A 222 5.14 -13.61 -43.29
CA GLU A 222 6.37 -13.00 -43.78
C GLU A 222 6.19 -11.49 -43.85
N THR A 223 6.91 -10.79 -42.98
CA THR A 223 7.09 -9.33 -43.08
C THR A 223 8.58 -9.08 -43.19
N PRO A 224 9.03 -8.19 -44.10
CA PRO A 224 10.45 -7.89 -44.24
C PRO A 224 11.00 -7.39 -42.90
N GLY A 225 12.04 -8.06 -42.40
CA GLY A 225 12.63 -7.82 -41.07
C GLY A 225 12.30 -8.87 -40.01
N LYS A 226 11.46 -9.88 -40.31
CA LYS A 226 11.22 -11.02 -39.42
C LYS A 226 11.95 -12.25 -39.96
N PHE A 227 13.22 -12.39 -39.59
CA PHE A 227 14.01 -13.57 -39.91
C PHE A 227 13.68 -14.70 -38.95
N ASP A 228 13.65 -15.94 -39.43
CA ASP A 228 13.53 -17.12 -38.57
C ASP A 228 14.78 -17.22 -37.69
N ASP A 229 14.60 -17.64 -36.42
CA ASP A 229 15.69 -17.73 -35.45
C ASP A 229 16.82 -18.66 -35.94
N ALA A 230 16.50 -19.66 -36.76
CA ALA A 230 17.48 -20.53 -37.41
C ALA A 230 18.38 -19.79 -38.43
N ILE A 231 17.83 -18.81 -39.15
CA ILE A 231 18.59 -17.97 -40.10
C ILE A 231 19.46 -16.99 -39.31
N LEU A 232 18.97 -16.46 -38.19
CA LEU A 232 19.75 -15.59 -37.31
C LEU A 232 20.91 -16.34 -36.64
N GLU A 233 20.70 -17.58 -36.23
CA GLU A 233 21.78 -18.45 -35.72
C GLU A 233 22.78 -18.82 -36.82
N GLU A 234 22.33 -19.05 -38.06
CA GLU A 234 23.22 -19.32 -39.19
C GLU A 234 24.07 -18.09 -39.54
N ILE A 235 23.46 -16.90 -39.60
CA ILE A 235 24.16 -15.63 -39.84
C ILE A 235 25.15 -15.36 -38.71
N GLY A 236 24.73 -15.45 -37.44
CA GLY A 236 25.61 -15.22 -36.29
C GLY A 236 26.80 -16.19 -36.24
N ASN A 237 26.58 -17.48 -36.51
CA ASN A 237 27.66 -18.46 -36.57
C ASN A 237 28.56 -18.29 -37.80
N SER A 238 28.03 -17.78 -38.91
CA SER A 238 28.82 -17.49 -40.12
C SER A 238 29.72 -16.28 -39.94
N GLU A 239 29.21 -15.20 -39.34
CA GLU A 239 29.98 -13.99 -39.02
C GLU A 239 31.06 -14.28 -37.97
N GLU A 240 30.74 -15.09 -36.96
CA GLU A 240 31.71 -15.50 -35.94
C GLU A 240 32.80 -16.40 -36.55
N LYS A 241 32.46 -17.34 -37.45
CA LYS A 241 33.44 -18.14 -38.20
C LYS A 241 34.30 -17.29 -39.15
N GLU A 242 33.73 -16.32 -39.86
CA GLU A 242 34.49 -15.41 -40.73
C GLU A 242 35.42 -14.50 -39.91
N PHE A 243 34.98 -14.04 -38.74
CA PHE A 243 35.81 -13.29 -37.81
C PHE A 243 36.99 -14.13 -37.28
N TYR A 244 36.75 -15.37 -36.84
CA TYR A 244 37.85 -16.23 -36.38
C TYR A 244 38.75 -16.71 -37.51
N ASN A 245 38.24 -16.92 -38.72
CA ASN A 245 39.06 -17.25 -39.91
C ASN A 245 39.88 -16.06 -40.41
N SER A 246 39.38 -14.83 -40.28
CA SER A 246 40.15 -13.62 -40.61
C SER A 246 41.19 -13.27 -39.54
N ILE A 247 40.98 -13.68 -38.29
CA ILE A 247 41.98 -13.59 -37.21
C ILE A 247 43.01 -14.71 -37.32
N GLN A 248 42.60 -15.91 -37.73
CA GLN A 248 43.51 -16.97 -38.16
C GLN A 248 44.00 -16.71 -39.58
N VAL A 249 44.73 -15.61 -39.75
CA VAL A 249 45.74 -15.57 -40.79
C VAL A 249 46.64 -16.78 -40.53
N ASP A 250 46.58 -17.78 -41.41
CA ASP A 250 47.53 -18.88 -41.47
C ASP A 250 48.89 -18.31 -41.14
N LYS A 251 49.48 -18.61 -39.97
CA LYS A 251 50.83 -18.13 -39.64
C LYS A 251 51.75 -18.75 -40.68
N PRO A 252 52.15 -18.08 -41.78
CA PRO A 252 53.20 -18.62 -42.61
C PRO A 252 54.42 -18.41 -41.73
N SER A 253 55.01 -19.49 -41.26
CA SER A 253 55.88 -19.51 -40.09
C SER A 253 56.72 -18.21 -40.04
N LEU A 254 56.48 -17.35 -39.04
CA LEU A 254 57.15 -16.04 -38.93
C LEU A 254 58.67 -16.20 -39.07
N THR A 255 59.18 -17.36 -38.68
CA THR A 255 60.52 -17.89 -38.91
C THR A 255 60.95 -18.08 -40.36
N GLU A 256 60.10 -18.54 -41.29
CA GLU A 256 60.43 -18.62 -42.72
C GLU A 256 60.50 -17.24 -43.36
N ASN A 257 59.55 -16.35 -43.07
CA ASN A 257 59.58 -14.99 -43.59
C ASN A 257 60.79 -14.19 -43.05
N LEU A 258 61.11 -14.34 -41.76
CA LEU A 258 62.34 -13.78 -41.16
C LEU A 258 63.63 -14.40 -41.74
N LYS A 259 63.62 -15.66 -42.16
CA LYS A 259 64.77 -16.31 -42.82
C LYS A 259 64.95 -15.77 -44.24
N ILE A 260 63.86 -15.53 -44.97
CA ILE A 260 63.90 -14.95 -46.32
C ILE A 260 64.38 -13.51 -46.26
N GLU A 261 63.89 -12.69 -45.32
CA GLU A 261 64.36 -11.31 -45.12
C GLU A 261 65.84 -11.24 -44.77
N LYS A 262 66.32 -12.06 -43.82
CA LYS A 262 67.75 -12.10 -43.48
C LYS A 262 68.63 -12.58 -44.63
N LYS A 263 68.13 -13.46 -45.50
CA LYS A 263 68.86 -13.92 -46.69
C LYS A 263 68.95 -12.81 -47.74
N ASN A 264 67.86 -12.04 -47.93
CA ASN A 264 67.85 -10.91 -48.86
C ASN A 264 68.73 -9.75 -48.37
N GLN A 265 68.71 -9.43 -47.07
CA GLN A 265 69.61 -8.41 -46.50
C GLN A 265 71.08 -8.78 -46.68
N LYS A 266 71.47 -10.04 -46.45
CA LYS A 266 72.85 -10.50 -46.69
C LYS A 266 73.27 -10.41 -48.16
N GLN A 267 72.35 -10.63 -49.09
CA GLN A 267 72.64 -10.48 -50.52
C GLN A 267 72.80 -9.00 -50.93
N ILE A 268 72.03 -8.11 -50.32
CA ILE A 268 72.15 -6.65 -50.54
C ILE A 268 73.49 -6.16 -49.97
N GLU A 269 73.85 -6.52 -48.73
CA GLU A 269 75.15 -6.15 -48.13
C GLU A 269 76.35 -6.71 -48.91
N GLN A 270 76.22 -7.87 -49.54
CA GLN A 270 77.28 -8.45 -50.39
C GLN A 270 77.41 -7.73 -51.74
N LYS A 271 76.31 -7.24 -52.32
CA LYS A 271 76.36 -6.40 -53.52
C LYS A 271 76.97 -5.03 -53.21
N GLU A 272 76.55 -4.41 -52.10
CA GLU A 272 77.07 -3.09 -51.68
C GLU A 272 78.56 -3.11 -51.31
N LYS A 273 79.07 -4.23 -50.78
CA LYS A 273 80.52 -4.41 -50.51
C LYS A 273 81.34 -4.85 -51.73
N GLY A 274 80.69 -5.26 -52.81
CA GLY A 274 81.33 -5.58 -54.09
C GLY A 274 81.54 -4.35 -54.99
N GLU A 275 80.79 -3.28 -54.77
CA GLU A 275 80.83 -2.04 -55.56
C GLU A 275 81.70 -0.92 -54.93
N SER A 276 82.37 -1.17 -53.80
CA SER A 276 83.27 -0.21 -53.14
C SER A 276 84.77 -0.52 -53.36
N HIS A 277 85.11 -1.23 -54.42
CA HIS A 277 86.46 -1.41 -54.93
C HIS A 277 86.50 -1.11 -56.44
N GLU A 278 86.25 0.15 -56.79
CA GLU A 278 86.77 0.84 -57.97
C GLU A 278 86.96 2.33 -57.66
#